data_AF-A0A3B9BVC7-F1
#
_entry.id   AF-A0A3B9BVC7-F1
#
_cell.length_a   1.000
_cell.length_b   1.000
_cell.length_c   1.000
_cell.angle_alpha   90.00
_cell.angle_beta   90.00
_cell.angle_gamma   90.00
#
_symmetry.space_group_name_H-M   'P 1'
#
loop_
_entity.id
_entity.type
_entity.pdbx_description
1 polymer ?
#
loop_
_entity_poly.entity_id
_entity_poly.type
_entity_poly.pdbx_seq_one_letter_code
_entity_poly.pdbx_strand_id
1 'polypeptide(L)'
;DIDWAGWAAIKLITNSVPEPSPDRQINLLQAVKHKDIALDVYKGSRGSFRSWNNQLRQPMLMATHDAVVAKLPNTKFLHPHFFEDTLGIDAPQSTCQFN
;
A
#
# COMPACT_ATOMS: atom_id res chain seq x y z
N ASP A 1 8.48 10.14 8.81
CA ASP A 1 7.61 9.01 8.42
C ASP A 1 6.16 9.13 8.90
N ILE A 2 5.87 9.86 9.98
CA ILE A 2 4.47 10.14 10.40
C ILE A 2 3.74 10.98 9.34
N ASP A 3 4.40 12.01 8.78
CA ASP A 3 3.78 12.87 7.75
C ASP A 3 3.37 12.08 6.51
N TRP A 4 4.22 11.15 6.07
CA TRP A 4 3.92 10.25 4.96
C TRP A 4 2.72 9.36 5.30
N ALA A 5 2.71 8.72 6.47
CA ALA A 5 1.60 7.87 6.88
C ALA A 5 0.29 8.66 6.97
N GLY A 6 0.32 9.90 7.49
CA GLY A 6 -0.83 10.79 7.55
C GLY A 6 -1.34 11.18 6.17
N TRP A 7 -0.44 11.60 5.27
CA TRP A 7 -0.79 11.91 3.88
C TRP A 7 -1.39 10.70 3.17
N ALA A 8 -0.77 9.52 3.31
CA ALA A 8 -1.24 8.26 2.72
C ALA A 8 -2.64 7.88 3.21
N ALA A 9 -2.91 8.04 4.51
CA ALA A 9 -4.22 7.77 5.09
C ALA A 9 -5.30 8.71 4.53
N ILE A 10 -5.05 10.02 4.49
CA ILE A 10 -5.99 10.99 3.93
C ILE A 10 -6.22 10.70 2.44
N LYS A 11 -5.15 10.45 1.68
CA LYS A 11 -5.24 10.15 0.25
C LYS A 11 -6.07 8.88 -0.01
N LEU A 12 -5.88 7.83 0.79
CA LEU A 12 -6.69 6.61 0.73
C LEU A 12 -8.17 6.93 0.96
N ILE A 13 -8.50 7.69 2.00
CA ILE A 13 -9.88 8.10 2.29
C ILE A 13 -10.46 8.85 1.09
N THR A 14 -9.76 9.86 0.58
CA THR A 14 -10.23 10.69 -0.54
C THR A 14 -10.44 9.87 -1.81
N ASN A 15 -9.54 8.93 -2.13
CA ASN A 15 -9.66 8.04 -3.28
C ASN A 15 -10.81 7.02 -3.12
N SER A 16 -11.27 6.80 -1.89
CA SER A 16 -12.35 5.86 -1.56
C SER A 16 -13.73 6.53 -1.51
N VAL A 17 -13.80 7.87 -1.62
CA VAL A 17 -15.08 8.59 -1.62
C VAL A 17 -15.74 8.39 -2.99
N PRO A 18 -16.92 7.75 -3.06
CA PRO A 18 -17.65 7.60 -4.33
C PRO A 18 -18.25 8.94 -4.78
N GLU A 19 -18.71 8.99 -6.03
CA GLU A 19 -19.41 10.17 -6.58
C GLU A 19 -20.57 10.67 -5.68
N PRO A 20 -20.91 11.97 -5.70
CA PRO A 20 -21.96 12.53 -4.85
C PRO A 20 -23.33 11.88 -5.06
N SER A 21 -23.89 11.32 -3.98
CA SER A 21 -25.27 10.80 -3.95
C SER A 21 -25.91 11.03 -2.57
N PRO A 22 -27.25 11.15 -2.47
CA PRO A 22 -27.96 11.31 -1.20
C PRO A 22 -27.70 10.17 -0.20
N ASP A 23 -27.60 8.93 -0.70
CA ASP A 23 -27.38 7.73 0.13
C ASP A 23 -25.90 7.32 0.25
N ARG A 24 -24.99 8.29 0.07
CA ARG A 24 -23.55 8.02 0.05
C ARG A 24 -23.09 7.40 1.38
N GLN A 25 -22.51 6.20 1.31
CA GLN A 25 -21.78 5.57 2.41
C GLN A 25 -20.32 5.37 2.01
N ILE A 26 -19.40 5.67 2.93
CA ILE A 26 -17.97 5.42 2.74
C ILE A 26 -17.64 4.08 3.38
N ASN A 27 -17.17 3.11 2.59
CA ASN A 27 -16.66 1.83 3.08
C ASN A 27 -15.16 1.72 2.80
N LEU A 28 -14.34 2.19 3.76
CA LEU A 28 -12.89 2.17 3.63
C LEU A 28 -12.32 0.75 3.54
N LEU A 29 -12.92 -0.21 4.25
CA LEU A 29 -12.45 -1.60 4.19
C LEU A 29 -12.69 -2.22 2.82
N GLN A 30 -13.84 -1.94 2.21
CA GLN A 30 -14.12 -2.35 0.84
C GLN A 30 -13.13 -1.72 -0.14
N ALA A 31 -12.79 -0.45 0.04
CA ALA A 31 -11.80 0.22 -0.80
C ALA A 31 -10.41 -0.43 -0.67
N VAL A 32 -9.94 -0.72 0.54
CA VAL A 32 -8.66 -1.43 0.77
C VAL A 32 -8.65 -2.81 0.13
N LYS A 33 -9.79 -3.53 0.15
CA LYS A 33 -9.93 -4.85 -0.48
C LYS A 33 -10.14 -4.78 -2.00
N HIS A 34 -10.39 -3.60 -2.57
CA HIS A 34 -10.71 -3.47 -3.98
C HIS A 34 -9.44 -3.62 -4.84
N LYS A 35 -9.45 -4.48 -5.84
CA LYS A 35 -8.28 -4.75 -6.71
C LYS A 35 -7.76 -3.51 -7.46
N ASP A 36 -8.65 -2.57 -7.76
CA ASP A 36 -8.33 -1.37 -8.54
C ASP A 36 -7.94 -0.18 -7.65
N ILE A 37 -8.00 -0.33 -6.32
CA ILE A 37 -7.55 0.72 -5.41
C ILE A 37 -6.08 1.00 -5.65
N ALA A 38 -5.77 2.28 -5.68
CA ALA A 38 -4.42 2.73 -5.87
C ALA A 38 -4.14 3.92 -5.00
N LEU A 39 -2.98 3.86 -4.37
CA LEU A 39 -2.44 4.97 -3.63
C LEU A 39 -1.24 5.50 -4.40
N ASP A 40 -1.27 6.78 -4.73
CA ASP A 40 -0.13 7.45 -5.36
C ASP A 40 0.99 7.51 -4.33
N VAL A 41 1.93 6.56 -4.35
CA VAL A 41 3.07 6.62 -3.42
C VAL A 41 4.20 7.41 -4.06
N TYR A 42 4.67 8.46 -3.38
CA TYR A 42 5.79 9.27 -3.86
C TYR A 42 7.10 8.47 -4.00
N LYS A 43 7.12 7.23 -3.49
CA LYS A 43 8.24 6.28 -3.53
C LYS A 43 8.41 5.57 -4.88
N GLY A 44 7.65 5.97 -5.91
CA GLY A 44 7.92 5.64 -7.30
C GLY A 44 7.32 4.33 -7.81
N SER A 45 6.38 3.72 -7.09
CA SER A 45 5.47 2.70 -7.62
C SER A 45 4.02 3.11 -7.31
N ARG A 46 3.04 2.44 -7.92
CA ARG A 46 1.63 2.64 -7.55
C ARG A 46 1.35 1.75 -6.34
N GLY A 47 0.96 2.34 -5.23
CA GLY A 47 0.65 1.61 -4.01
C GLY A 47 -0.63 0.80 -4.20
N SER A 48 -0.63 -0.42 -3.68
CA SER A 48 -1.80 -1.32 -3.63
C SER A 48 -1.85 -1.99 -2.25
N PHE A 49 -2.91 -2.72 -1.94
CA PHE A 49 -3.03 -3.41 -0.66
C PHE A 49 -2.96 -4.93 -0.83
N ARG A 50 -2.27 -5.58 0.10
CA ARG A 50 -2.17 -7.04 0.18
C ARG A 50 -3.51 -7.64 0.54
N SER A 51 -3.93 -8.64 -0.22
CA SER A 51 -5.22 -9.30 -0.04
C SER A 51 -5.26 -10.22 1.19
N TRP A 52 -4.12 -10.55 1.80
CA TRP A 52 -4.06 -11.48 2.95
C TRP A 52 -3.90 -10.79 4.30
N ASN A 53 -3.56 -9.49 4.34
CA ASN A 53 -3.37 -8.77 5.60
C ASN A 53 -3.72 -7.26 5.52
N ASN A 54 -4.29 -6.79 4.41
CA ASN A 54 -4.62 -5.38 4.17
C ASN A 54 -3.45 -4.40 4.31
N GLN A 55 -2.21 -4.87 4.18
CA GLN A 55 -1.03 -4.01 4.27
C GLN A 55 -0.76 -3.31 2.94
N LEU A 56 -0.42 -2.01 3.02
CA LEU A 56 0.01 -1.22 1.87
C LEU A 56 1.34 -1.76 1.32
N ARG A 57 1.34 -2.13 0.05
CA ARG A 57 2.55 -2.36 -0.76
C ARG A 57 3.17 -1.00 -1.10
N GLN A 58 4.33 -0.75 -0.53
CA GLN A 58 5.13 0.42 -0.85
C GLN A 58 6.63 0.07 -0.79
N PRO A 59 7.47 0.71 -1.61
CA PRO A 59 8.91 0.58 -1.49
C PRO A 59 9.41 1.13 -0.16
N MET A 60 10.51 0.56 0.34
CA MET A 60 11.23 1.11 1.49
C MET A 60 12.47 1.85 1.01
N LEU A 61 12.61 3.12 1.38
CA LEU A 61 13.78 3.92 1.04
C LEU A 61 14.84 3.74 2.12
N MET A 62 16.04 3.33 1.72
CA MET A 62 17.22 3.39 2.58
C MET A 62 17.92 4.71 2.32
N ALA A 63 18.16 5.48 3.38
CA ALA A 63 18.71 6.81 3.29
C ALA A 63 19.80 7.02 4.35
N THR A 64 20.77 7.86 4.01
CA THR A 64 21.65 8.56 4.95
C THR A 64 20.97 9.85 5.40
N HIS A 65 21.64 10.64 6.23
CA HIS A 65 21.15 11.94 6.68
C HIS A 65 20.86 12.95 5.55
N ASP A 66 21.48 12.77 4.38
CA ASP A 66 21.54 13.73 3.29
C ASP A 66 21.15 13.15 1.92
N ALA A 67 20.98 11.84 1.79
CA ALA A 67 20.68 11.19 0.51
C ALA A 67 19.88 9.89 0.65
N VAL A 68 19.02 9.62 -0.33
CA VAL A 68 18.44 8.28 -0.53
C VAL A 68 19.47 7.44 -1.29
N VAL A 69 19.97 6.38 -0.66
CA VAL A 69 21.03 5.53 -1.23
C VAL A 69 20.49 4.27 -1.89
N ALA A 70 19.28 3.84 -1.54
CA ALA A 70 18.63 2.72 -2.21
C ALA A 70 17.11 2.73 -2.04
N LYS A 71 16.44 2.02 -2.95
CA LYS A 71 15.01 1.70 -2.88
C LYS A 71 14.86 0.19 -2.82
N LEU A 72 14.19 -0.30 -1.78
CA LEU A 72 13.85 -1.70 -1.60
C LEU A 72 12.41 -1.96 -2.06
N PRO A 73 12.11 -3.16 -2.58
CA PRO A 73 13.07 -4.24 -2.83
C PRO A 73 13.95 -3.96 -4.04
N ASN A 74 15.20 -4.42 -3.98
CA ASN A 74 16.12 -4.27 -5.11
C ASN A 74 15.69 -5.22 -6.24
N THR A 75 16.01 -4.87 -7.49
CA THR A 75 15.72 -5.62 -8.73
C THR A 75 16.09 -7.12 -8.69
N LYS A 76 16.99 -7.53 -7.79
CA LYS A 76 17.41 -8.93 -7.61
C LYS A 76 16.46 -9.76 -6.73
N PHE A 77 15.50 -9.14 -6.06
CA PHE A 77 14.50 -9.82 -5.22
C PHE A 77 13.17 -9.82 -5.97
N LEU A 78 12.92 -10.93 -6.66
CA LEU A 78 11.74 -11.09 -7.50
C LEU A 78 10.62 -11.76 -6.72
N HIS A 79 9.40 -11.31 -6.99
CA HIS A 79 8.18 -11.98 -6.53
C HIS A 79 7.20 -12.01 -7.72
N PRO A 80 6.44 -13.11 -7.92
CA PRO A 80 5.66 -13.34 -9.12
C PRO A 80 4.56 -12.29 -9.39
N HIS A 81 4.09 -11.60 -8.36
CA HIS A 81 2.99 -10.64 -8.47
C HIS A 81 3.43 -9.19 -8.30
N PHE A 82 3.98 -8.86 -7.14
CA PHE A 82 4.46 -7.52 -6.80
C PHE A 82 5.82 -7.63 -6.11
N PHE A 83 6.80 -6.83 -6.53
CA PHE A 83 8.13 -6.85 -5.90
C PHE A 83 8.05 -6.55 -4.41
N GLU A 84 7.17 -5.63 -3.99
CA GLU A 84 6.95 -5.24 -2.59
C GLU A 84 6.49 -6.40 -1.70
N ASP A 85 6.01 -7.52 -2.25
CA ASP A 85 5.66 -8.71 -1.47
C ASP A 85 6.87 -9.47 -0.93
N THR A 86 8.07 -9.19 -1.45
CA THR A 86 9.33 -9.62 -0.82
C THR A 86 9.62 -8.88 0.49
N LEU A 87 8.93 -7.76 0.77
CA LEU A 87 9.12 -7.00 2.00
C LEU A 87 8.17 -7.52 3.10
N GLY A 88 8.62 -8.52 3.86
CA GLY A 88 7.89 -9.07 5.00
C GLY A 88 7.25 -10.44 4.71
N ILE A 89 6.16 -10.75 5.43
CA ILE A 89 5.50 -12.06 5.37
C ILE A 89 4.61 -12.14 4.12
N ASP A 90 4.89 -13.12 3.26
CA ASP A 90 4.15 -13.39 2.03
C ASP A 90 2.84 -14.17 2.31
N ALA A 91 1.93 -14.20 1.33
CA ALA A 91 0.62 -14.83 1.42
C ALA A 91 0.66 -16.30 1.91
N PRO A 92 1.53 -17.19 1.41
CA PRO A 92 1.56 -18.60 1.84
C PRO A 92 2.01 -18.78 3.29
N GLN A 93 2.69 -17.77 3.86
CA GLN A 93 3.22 -17.78 5.22
C GLN A 93 2.32 -17.01 6.20
N SER A 94 1.31 -16.31 5.69
CA SER A 94 0.40 -15.50 6.49
C SER A 94 -0.51 -16.38 7.34
N THR A 95 -0.58 -16.07 8.64
CA THR A 95 -1.56 -16.65 9.57
C THR A 95 -2.79 -15.75 9.77
N CYS A 96 -2.83 -14.60 9.09
CA CYS A 96 -3.95 -13.66 9.17
C CYS A 96 -5.20 -14.27 8.54
N GLN A 97 -6.31 -14.24 9.27
CA GLN A 97 -7.63 -14.67 8.82
C GLN A 97 -8.59 -13.50 8.99
N PHE A 98 -9.35 -13.17 7.95
CA PHE A 98 -10.42 -12.18 8.05
C PHE A 98 -11.69 -12.88 8.52
N ASN A 99 -12.31 -12.32 9.56
CA ASN A 99 -13.65 -12.71 10.01
C ASN A 99 -14.73 -12.19 9.05
#